data_AF-A0A1J7C395-F1
#
_entry.id   AF-A0A1J7C395-F1
#
_cell.length_a   1.000
_cell.length_b   1.000
_cell.length_c   1.000
_cell.angle_alpha   90.00
_cell.angle_beta   90.00
_cell.angle_gamma   90.00
#
_symmetry.space_group_name_H-M   'P 1'
#
loop_
_entity.id
_entity.type
_entity.pdbx_description
1 polymer ?
#
loop_
_entity_poly.entity_id
_entity_poly.type
_entity_poly.pdbx_seq_one_letter_code
_entity_poly.pdbx_strand_id
1 'polypeptide(L)'
;MSTHQAGQPTHATPSHLVDRLTPFPWDSEAAFAYETAVEDLNALAGACTAGFAAATSRGDHALADSLAERRRACHRRRAALQPTDEEAVARTRAEASAAADAVRNRAAGPVATRRAATVPAQPSPDGQLSEVHNSKIFQEEIVPDLLDGPEHRAAPVAVVLLGQQGASKTRMAKEIVPGLAAGGGHADIDADYYKPYHPAYDGLINSDDRILALRTGRDGQRWMRLALGHAREQRVNILVHETAQSPAYFEDLLQGFRRDGYRVEVLVLGVPEAMSRQGILKRYHEQVRDRGHGRLTVTTKASRSYEGILEAADLIDRGHLADTVAVVRRGGSLQYRNSLTEDATAWTDEPRLRAAIDEERLRPWTPEETADFLRVHARLTAELDPKWQPELDHISHLADPLKA
;
A
#
# COMPACT_ATOMS: atom_id res chain seq x y z
N MET A 1 49.18 40.26 0.63
CA MET A 1 48.03 40.45 -0.28
C MET A 1 47.53 39.07 -0.70
N SER A 2 46.25 38.84 -0.43
CA SER A 2 45.34 37.78 -0.90
C SER A 2 45.71 36.30 -0.70
N THR A 3 45.20 35.74 0.39
CA THR A 3 44.75 34.34 0.47
C THR A 3 43.36 34.22 -0.14
N HIS A 4 43.24 33.60 -1.30
CA HIS A 4 41.95 33.12 -1.83
C HIS A 4 41.65 31.75 -1.20
N GLN A 5 40.69 31.69 -0.28
CA GLN A 5 39.98 30.45 0.04
C GLN A 5 38.72 30.39 -0.83
N ALA A 6 38.72 29.48 -1.78
CA ALA A 6 37.52 29.10 -2.53
C ALA A 6 36.60 28.32 -1.58
N GLY A 7 35.42 28.87 -1.29
CA GLY A 7 34.35 28.14 -0.62
C GLY A 7 33.86 27.02 -1.52
N GLN A 8 34.01 25.77 -1.07
CA GLN A 8 33.28 24.65 -1.66
C GLN A 8 31.80 24.80 -1.27
N PRO A 9 30.85 24.61 -2.20
CA PRO A 9 29.44 24.53 -1.85
C PRO A 9 29.24 23.26 -1.02
N THR A 10 28.89 23.44 0.24
CA THR A 10 28.31 22.37 1.06
C THR A 10 26.97 22.00 0.43
N HIS A 11 26.95 20.94 -0.38
CA HIS A 11 25.69 20.28 -0.71
C HIS A 11 25.13 19.73 0.60
N ALA A 12 24.21 20.46 1.22
CA ALA A 12 23.46 19.98 2.37
C ALA A 12 22.73 18.70 1.94
N THR A 13 23.05 17.58 2.60
CA THR A 13 22.30 16.33 2.42
C THR A 13 20.83 16.63 2.74
N PRO A 14 19.86 16.32 1.85
CA PRO A 14 18.46 16.59 2.12
C PRO A 14 18.05 15.92 3.44
N SER A 15 17.56 16.74 4.38
CA SER A 15 17.26 16.34 5.76
C SER A 15 15.96 15.53 5.86
N HIS A 16 15.02 15.73 4.93
CA HIS A 16 13.73 15.05 4.87
C HIS A 16 13.59 14.17 3.62
N LEU A 17 12.76 13.13 3.69
CA LEU A 17 12.54 12.21 2.57
C LEU A 17 11.78 12.88 1.42
N VAL A 18 10.87 13.80 1.72
CA VAL A 18 10.17 14.57 0.69
C VAL A 18 11.12 15.35 -0.22
N ASP A 19 12.25 15.81 0.31
CA ASP A 19 13.24 16.59 -0.46
C ASP A 19 14.00 15.74 -1.49
N ARG A 20 13.84 14.41 -1.42
CA ARG A 20 14.44 13.43 -2.35
C ARG A 20 13.46 12.99 -3.43
N LEU A 21 12.19 13.36 -3.33
CA LEU A 21 11.19 13.00 -4.35
C LEU A 21 11.49 13.76 -5.64
N THR A 22 11.53 13.02 -6.74
CA THR A 22 11.71 13.60 -8.07
C THR A 22 10.41 13.46 -8.85
N PRO A 23 9.95 14.53 -9.53
CA PRO A 23 8.80 14.42 -10.42
C PRO A 23 9.08 13.42 -11.54
N PHE A 24 8.08 12.65 -11.93
CA PHE A 24 8.13 11.67 -13.01
C PHE A 24 6.87 11.72 -13.88
N PRO A 25 6.96 11.32 -15.16
CA PRO A 25 5.79 11.21 -16.03
C PRO A 25 4.79 10.20 -15.46
N TRP A 26 3.53 10.62 -15.32
CA TRP A 26 2.46 9.73 -14.91
C TRP A 26 1.87 8.99 -16.11
N ASP A 27 1.71 7.67 -15.96
CA ASP A 27 0.99 6.83 -16.92
C ASP A 27 0.03 5.91 -16.13
N SER A 28 -1.27 6.09 -16.36
CA SER A 28 -2.31 5.30 -15.68
C SER A 28 -2.37 3.84 -16.13
N GLU A 29 -1.87 3.48 -17.32
CA GLU A 29 -1.77 2.08 -17.73
C GLU A 29 -0.59 1.39 -17.05
N ALA A 30 0.59 2.01 -17.06
CA ALA A 30 1.78 1.44 -16.43
C ALA A 30 1.62 1.32 -14.91
N ALA A 31 1.15 2.39 -14.23
CA ALA A 31 0.90 2.37 -12.80
C ALA A 31 -0.09 1.27 -12.41
N PHE A 32 -1.10 1.06 -13.26
CA PHE A 32 -2.11 0.05 -13.05
C PHE A 32 -1.59 -1.38 -13.29
N ALA A 33 -0.88 -1.63 -14.39
CA ALA A 33 -0.29 -2.93 -14.67
C ALA A 33 0.65 -3.37 -13.53
N TYR A 34 1.39 -2.42 -12.96
CA TYR A 34 2.20 -2.62 -11.77
C TYR A 34 1.34 -2.99 -10.53
N GLU A 35 0.24 -2.29 -10.27
CA GLU A 35 -0.68 -2.65 -9.17
C GLU A 35 -1.23 -4.09 -9.32
N THR A 36 -1.64 -4.49 -10.53
CA THR A 36 -2.11 -5.87 -10.80
C THR A 36 -0.99 -6.90 -10.57
N ALA A 37 0.24 -6.62 -11.02
CA ALA A 37 1.38 -7.50 -10.79
C ALA A 37 1.67 -7.71 -9.29
N VAL A 38 1.55 -6.67 -8.48
CA VAL A 38 1.68 -6.76 -7.01
C VAL A 38 0.60 -7.67 -6.43
N GLU A 39 -0.62 -7.59 -6.94
CA GLU A 39 -1.72 -8.45 -6.49
C GLU A 39 -1.56 -9.91 -6.94
N ASP A 40 -1.03 -10.17 -8.14
CA ASP A 40 -0.71 -11.53 -8.60
C ASP A 40 0.34 -12.18 -7.67
N LEU A 41 1.34 -11.41 -7.24
CA LEU A 41 2.32 -11.87 -6.24
C LEU A 41 1.68 -12.15 -4.89
N ASN A 42 0.71 -11.33 -4.45
CA ASN A 42 -0.03 -11.59 -3.22
C ASN A 42 -0.91 -12.84 -3.33
N ALA A 43 -1.53 -13.09 -4.48
CA ALA A 43 -2.30 -14.30 -4.75
C ALA A 43 -1.40 -15.55 -4.71
N LEU A 44 -0.22 -15.49 -5.33
CA LEU A 44 0.77 -16.56 -5.26
C LEU A 44 1.29 -16.78 -3.83
N ALA A 45 1.56 -15.73 -3.06
CA ALA A 45 1.93 -15.84 -1.66
C ALA A 45 0.84 -16.52 -0.84
N GLY A 46 -0.43 -16.18 -1.10
CA GLY A 46 -1.60 -16.83 -0.53
C GLY A 46 -1.68 -18.32 -0.83
N ALA A 47 -1.49 -18.70 -2.10
CA ALA A 47 -1.44 -20.11 -2.51
C ALA A 47 -0.30 -20.86 -1.82
N CYS A 48 0.87 -20.23 -1.67
CA CYS A 48 1.99 -20.79 -0.92
C CYS A 48 1.65 -21.02 0.56
N THR A 49 0.98 -20.07 1.23
CA THR A 49 0.51 -20.20 2.62
C THR A 49 -0.46 -21.38 2.77
N ALA A 50 -1.46 -21.48 1.89
CA ALA A 50 -2.42 -22.60 1.93
C ALA A 50 -1.73 -23.95 1.67
N GLY A 51 -0.82 -24.00 0.70
CA GLY A 51 -0.02 -25.18 0.40
C GLY A 51 0.94 -25.57 1.54
N PHE A 52 1.56 -24.59 2.21
CA PHE A 52 2.42 -24.78 3.37
C PHE A 52 1.64 -25.46 4.50
N ALA A 53 0.46 -24.93 4.85
CA ALA A 53 -0.39 -25.52 5.88
C ALA A 53 -0.77 -26.98 5.54
N ALA A 54 -1.12 -27.25 4.28
CA ALA A 54 -1.48 -28.59 3.81
C ALA A 54 -0.29 -29.57 3.77
N ALA A 55 0.92 -29.09 3.46
CA ALA A 55 2.13 -29.89 3.49
C ALA A 55 2.52 -30.26 4.93
N THR A 56 2.50 -29.26 5.82
CA THR A 56 2.75 -29.44 7.26
C THR A 56 1.77 -30.43 7.89
N SER A 57 0.47 -30.35 7.56
CA SER A 57 -0.53 -31.31 8.08
C SER A 57 -0.31 -32.75 7.62
N ARG A 58 0.42 -32.96 6.51
CA ARG A 58 0.81 -34.29 6.01
C ARG A 58 2.19 -34.75 6.49
N GLY A 59 2.92 -33.93 7.23
CA GLY A 59 4.31 -34.18 7.62
C GLY A 59 5.32 -34.06 6.46
N ASP A 60 4.93 -33.43 5.35
CA ASP A 60 5.82 -33.17 4.22
C ASP A 60 6.60 -31.87 4.44
N HIS A 61 7.58 -31.92 5.34
CA HIS A 61 8.38 -30.78 5.74
C HIS A 61 9.20 -30.19 4.58
N ALA A 62 9.69 -31.02 3.66
CA ALA A 62 10.44 -30.56 2.50
C ALA A 62 9.59 -29.69 1.56
N LEU A 63 8.33 -30.09 1.32
CA LEU A 63 7.40 -29.26 0.55
C LEU A 63 7.01 -27.99 1.32
N ALA A 64 6.79 -28.09 2.63
CA ALA A 64 6.47 -26.92 3.46
C ALA A 64 7.59 -25.88 3.37
N ASP A 65 8.85 -26.27 3.58
CA ASP A 65 10.01 -25.37 3.49
C ASP A 65 10.15 -24.74 2.09
N SER A 66 9.94 -25.53 1.04
CA SER A 66 9.95 -25.02 -0.34
C SER A 66 8.86 -23.97 -0.60
N LEU A 67 7.67 -24.14 -0.03
CA LEU A 67 6.56 -23.20 -0.18
C LEU A 67 6.76 -21.94 0.67
N ALA A 68 7.30 -22.06 1.87
CA ALA A 68 7.70 -20.92 2.70
C ALA A 68 8.76 -20.06 1.98
N GLU A 69 9.78 -20.68 1.38
CA GLU A 69 10.78 -19.96 0.60
C GLU A 69 10.18 -19.30 -0.65
N ARG A 70 9.24 -19.97 -1.31
CA ARG A 70 8.53 -19.40 -2.46
C ARG A 70 7.69 -18.18 -2.06
N ARG A 71 7.04 -18.20 -0.89
CA ARG A 71 6.33 -17.04 -0.34
C ARG A 71 7.28 -15.87 -0.10
N ARG A 72 8.43 -16.10 0.55
CA ARG A 72 9.48 -15.07 0.71
C ARG A 72 9.96 -14.51 -0.62
N ALA A 73 10.14 -15.37 -1.64
CA ALA A 73 10.52 -14.93 -2.98
C ALA A 73 9.46 -13.99 -3.61
N CYS A 74 8.17 -14.18 -3.34
CA CYS A 74 7.12 -13.26 -3.79
C CYS A 74 7.29 -11.87 -3.18
N HIS A 75 7.59 -11.79 -1.88
CA HIS A 75 7.83 -10.53 -1.19
C HIS A 75 9.09 -9.82 -1.68
N ARG A 76 10.20 -10.55 -1.86
CA ARG A 76 11.44 -9.99 -2.45
C ARG A 76 11.19 -9.48 -3.87
N ARG A 77 10.44 -10.20 -4.69
CA ARG A 77 10.07 -9.77 -6.04
C ARG A 77 9.18 -8.53 -6.02
N ARG A 78 8.20 -8.45 -5.12
CA ARG A 78 7.36 -7.25 -4.91
C ARG A 78 8.21 -6.05 -4.51
N ALA A 79 9.17 -6.22 -3.60
CA ALA A 79 10.08 -5.16 -3.16
C ALA A 79 11.00 -4.67 -4.30
N ALA A 80 11.51 -5.57 -5.14
CA ALA A 80 12.41 -5.24 -6.25
C ALA A 80 11.69 -4.68 -7.49
N LEU A 81 10.44 -5.09 -7.74
CA LEU A 81 9.70 -4.72 -8.96
C LEU A 81 9.56 -3.20 -9.08
N GLN A 82 9.93 -2.65 -10.23
CA GLN A 82 9.79 -1.23 -10.54
C GLN A 82 8.59 -0.99 -11.45
N PRO A 83 7.75 0.02 -11.17
CA PRO A 83 6.60 0.34 -12.00
C PRO A 83 6.94 0.77 -13.43
N THR A 84 8.15 1.28 -13.63
CA THR A 84 8.66 1.74 -14.93
C THR A 84 9.28 0.62 -15.78
N ASP A 85 9.47 -0.57 -15.21
CA ASP A 85 9.97 -1.75 -15.92
C ASP A 85 8.78 -2.56 -16.45
N GLU A 86 8.21 -2.09 -17.56
CA GLU A 86 7.02 -2.69 -18.19
C GLU A 86 7.22 -4.18 -18.53
N GLU A 87 8.42 -4.57 -18.96
CA GLU A 87 8.73 -5.96 -19.28
C GLU A 87 8.73 -6.84 -18.02
N ALA A 88 9.38 -6.39 -16.94
CA ALA A 88 9.36 -7.12 -15.68
C ALA A 88 7.96 -7.17 -15.05
N VAL A 89 7.17 -6.11 -15.18
CA VAL A 89 5.76 -6.07 -14.74
C VAL A 89 4.95 -7.11 -15.51
N ALA A 90 5.00 -7.10 -16.84
CA ALA A 90 4.27 -8.04 -17.69
C ALA A 90 4.69 -9.51 -17.42
N ARG A 91 6.00 -9.77 -17.33
CA ARG A 91 6.56 -11.08 -16.96
C ARG A 91 6.08 -11.54 -15.59
N THR A 92 6.03 -10.63 -14.61
CA THR A 92 5.55 -10.93 -13.26
C THR A 92 4.10 -11.35 -13.24
N ARG A 93 3.22 -10.67 -13.98
CA ARG A 93 1.81 -11.06 -14.08
C ARG A 93 1.65 -12.48 -14.64
N ALA A 94 2.31 -12.75 -15.77
CA ALA A 94 2.23 -14.04 -16.44
C ALA A 94 2.76 -15.19 -15.55
N GLU A 95 3.93 -15.00 -14.94
CA GLU A 95 4.58 -16.02 -14.13
C GLU A 95 3.86 -16.26 -12.79
N ALA A 96 3.42 -15.20 -12.10
CA ALA A 96 2.83 -15.32 -10.77
C ALA A 96 1.47 -16.03 -10.80
N SER A 97 0.65 -15.74 -11.81
CA SER A 97 -0.64 -16.42 -12.00
C SER A 97 -0.45 -17.92 -12.27
N ALA A 98 0.36 -18.28 -13.27
CA ALA A 98 0.66 -19.68 -13.58
C ALA A 98 1.31 -20.42 -12.40
N ALA A 99 2.19 -19.74 -11.68
CA ALA A 99 2.83 -20.26 -10.48
C ALA A 99 1.82 -20.57 -9.36
N ALA A 100 0.79 -19.75 -9.18
CA ALA A 100 -0.21 -19.95 -8.14
C ALA A 100 -1.05 -21.21 -8.41
N ASP A 101 -1.45 -21.41 -9.67
CA ASP A 101 -2.17 -22.61 -10.09
C ASP A 101 -1.33 -23.88 -9.93
N ALA A 102 -0.04 -23.81 -10.25
CA ALA A 102 0.88 -24.93 -10.02
C ALA A 102 1.00 -25.29 -8.53
N VAL A 103 1.03 -24.29 -7.63
CA VAL A 103 1.03 -24.54 -6.17
C VAL A 103 -0.27 -25.24 -5.75
N ARG A 104 -1.42 -24.74 -6.18
CA ARG A 104 -2.74 -25.32 -5.84
C ARG A 104 -2.83 -26.78 -6.28
N ASN A 105 -2.43 -27.07 -7.52
CA ASN A 105 -2.43 -28.41 -8.08
C ASN A 105 -1.52 -29.37 -7.29
N ARG A 106 -0.33 -28.91 -6.89
CA ARG A 106 0.61 -29.71 -6.09
C ARG A 106 0.11 -29.92 -4.67
N ALA A 107 -0.51 -28.92 -4.06
CA ALA A 107 -1.03 -28.97 -2.69
C ALA A 107 -2.24 -29.90 -2.54
N ALA A 108 -3.06 -30.02 -3.58
CA ALA A 108 -4.26 -30.88 -3.61
C ALA A 108 -3.95 -32.39 -3.55
N GLY A 109 -2.72 -32.82 -3.88
CA GLY A 109 -2.29 -34.22 -3.87
C GLY A 109 -3.00 -35.10 -4.91
N PRO A 110 -2.63 -36.40 -5.03
CA PRO A 110 -3.37 -37.34 -5.87
C PRO A 110 -4.79 -37.55 -5.34
N VAL A 111 -5.78 -37.64 -6.24
CA VAL A 111 -7.23 -37.78 -5.94
C VAL A 111 -7.56 -38.92 -4.96
N ALA A 112 -6.69 -39.92 -4.82
CA ALA A 112 -6.89 -41.11 -3.99
C ALA A 112 -6.79 -40.90 -2.46
N THR A 113 -6.24 -39.79 -1.97
CA THR A 113 -6.03 -39.56 -0.51
C THR A 113 -6.99 -38.53 0.10
N ARG A 114 -8.14 -38.26 -0.54
CA ARG A 114 -9.20 -37.35 -0.02
C ARG A 114 -9.90 -37.80 1.27
N ARG A 115 -9.46 -38.86 1.94
CA ARG A 115 -9.99 -39.27 3.24
C ARG A 115 -8.95 -39.03 4.34
N ALA A 116 -9.36 -38.21 5.30
CA ALA A 116 -8.71 -37.94 6.58
C ALA A 116 -7.43 -37.10 6.56
N ALA A 117 -7.43 -35.96 5.84
CA ALA A 117 -6.60 -34.84 6.26
C ALA A 117 -7.35 -34.10 7.37
N THR A 118 -6.85 -34.19 8.61
CA THR A 118 -7.33 -33.37 9.72
C THR A 118 -7.19 -31.92 9.31
N VAL A 119 -8.31 -31.25 9.17
CA VAL A 119 -8.36 -29.86 8.76
C VAL A 119 -7.59 -29.03 9.80
N PRO A 120 -6.55 -28.26 9.42
CA PRO A 120 -5.86 -27.40 10.38
C PRO A 120 -6.90 -26.49 11.03
N ALA A 121 -6.76 -26.24 12.34
CA ALA A 121 -7.70 -25.53 13.20
C ALA A 121 -8.60 -24.59 12.39
N GLN A 122 -9.80 -25.08 12.06
CA GLN A 122 -10.73 -24.35 11.22
C GLN A 122 -10.91 -22.97 11.86
N PRO A 123 -10.78 -21.88 11.09
CA PRO A 123 -11.24 -20.61 11.60
C PRO A 123 -12.70 -20.75 12.05
N SER A 124 -13.16 -19.86 12.93
CA SER A 124 -14.57 -19.86 13.34
C SER A 124 -15.50 -19.88 12.12
N PRO A 125 -16.80 -20.18 12.25
CA PRO A 125 -17.75 -20.10 11.13
C PRO A 125 -17.68 -18.76 10.35
N ASP A 126 -17.18 -17.70 11.00
CA ASP A 126 -16.97 -16.36 10.45
C ASP A 126 -15.61 -16.17 9.76
N GLY A 127 -14.72 -17.17 9.75
CA GLY A 127 -13.41 -17.11 9.12
C GLY A 127 -12.29 -16.48 9.96
N GLN A 128 -12.57 -16.08 11.22
CA GLN A 128 -11.61 -15.39 12.08
C GLN A 128 -10.68 -16.36 12.82
N LEU A 129 -9.39 -16.02 12.93
CA LEU A 129 -8.42 -16.80 13.69
C LEU A 129 -8.58 -16.57 15.20
N SER A 130 -8.21 -17.58 16.00
CA SER A 130 -8.02 -17.37 17.43
C SER A 130 -6.85 -16.42 17.68
N GLU A 131 -6.88 -15.70 18.79
CA GLU A 131 -5.80 -14.80 19.21
C GLU A 131 -4.43 -15.48 19.23
N VAL A 132 -4.36 -16.69 19.79
CA VAL A 132 -3.12 -17.47 19.84
C VAL A 132 -2.61 -17.82 18.44
N HIS A 133 -3.50 -18.24 17.54
CA HIS A 133 -3.11 -18.62 16.18
C HIS A 133 -2.69 -17.40 15.36
N ASN A 134 -3.41 -16.27 15.46
CA ASN A 134 -3.04 -15.02 14.82
C ASN A 134 -1.66 -14.54 15.26
N SER A 135 -1.40 -14.53 16.58
CA SER A 135 -0.09 -14.14 17.13
C SER A 135 1.02 -15.10 16.73
N LYS A 136 0.73 -16.41 16.62
CA LYS A 136 1.70 -17.40 16.15
C LYS A 136 2.14 -17.13 14.71
N ILE A 137 1.20 -16.95 13.78
CA ILE A 137 1.49 -16.58 12.39
C ILE A 137 2.30 -15.28 12.33
N PHE A 138 1.96 -14.30 13.18
CA PHE A 138 2.70 -13.06 13.24
C PHE A 138 4.19 -13.28 13.58
N GLN A 139 4.46 -14.00 14.67
CA GLN A 139 5.81 -14.18 15.20
C GLN A 139 6.65 -15.16 14.37
N GLU A 140 6.06 -16.26 13.91
CA GLU A 140 6.80 -17.35 13.26
C GLU A 140 6.90 -17.17 11.74
N GLU A 141 6.02 -16.38 11.12
CA GLU A 141 5.94 -16.24 9.67
C GLU A 141 6.08 -14.78 9.21
N ILE A 142 5.23 -13.87 9.69
CA ILE A 142 5.23 -12.48 9.20
C ILE A 142 6.51 -11.74 9.61
N VAL A 143 6.95 -11.85 10.86
CA VAL A 143 8.16 -11.16 11.33
C VAL A 143 9.39 -11.59 10.52
N PRO A 144 9.75 -12.89 10.45
CA PRO A 144 10.90 -13.34 9.66
C PRO A 144 10.82 -13.03 8.16
N ASP A 145 9.63 -13.10 7.55
CA ASP A 145 9.48 -12.98 6.10
C ASP A 145 9.40 -11.50 5.64
N LEU A 146 8.96 -10.57 6.50
CA LEU A 146 8.62 -9.19 6.11
C LEU A 146 9.16 -8.07 7.00
N LEU A 147 9.43 -8.31 8.28
CA LEU A 147 9.77 -7.26 9.25
C LEU A 147 11.22 -7.34 9.73
N ASP A 148 11.87 -8.49 9.59
CA ASP A 148 13.30 -8.65 9.79
C ASP A 148 14.10 -8.04 8.64
N GLY A 149 15.28 -7.49 8.95
CA GLY A 149 16.20 -6.93 7.96
C GLY A 149 16.50 -5.43 8.13
N PRO A 150 15.51 -4.56 8.39
CA PRO A 150 15.79 -3.16 8.69
C PRO A 150 16.69 -2.99 9.92
N GLU A 151 17.64 -2.07 9.83
CA GLU A 151 18.61 -1.80 10.87
C GLU A 151 18.06 -0.86 11.93
N HIS A 152 18.41 -1.12 13.19
CA HIS A 152 18.11 -0.24 14.31
C HIS A 152 18.65 1.19 14.09
N ARG A 153 17.84 2.20 14.42
CA ARG A 153 18.20 3.62 14.32
C ARG A 153 18.03 4.33 15.65
N ALA A 154 19.05 5.11 16.04
CA ALA A 154 18.96 6.00 17.19
C ALA A 154 17.87 7.06 16.98
N ALA A 155 17.78 7.61 15.77
CA ALA A 155 16.75 8.55 15.32
C ALA A 155 16.00 7.97 14.11
N PRO A 156 15.00 7.09 14.32
CA PRO A 156 14.24 6.49 13.25
C PRO A 156 13.24 7.49 12.63
N VAL A 157 12.91 7.28 11.36
CA VAL A 157 11.92 8.09 10.63
C VAL A 157 10.65 7.27 10.39
N ALA A 158 9.49 7.84 10.69
CA ALA A 158 8.18 7.30 10.34
C ALA A 158 7.58 8.14 9.22
N VAL A 159 7.45 7.55 8.04
CA VAL A 159 6.75 8.14 6.90
C VAL A 159 5.32 7.63 6.87
N VAL A 160 4.36 8.54 6.88
CA VAL A 160 2.94 8.21 6.66
C VAL A 160 2.56 8.67 5.26
N LEU A 161 2.39 7.70 4.36
CA LEU A 161 1.88 7.92 3.01
C LEU A 161 0.35 7.93 3.05
N LEU A 162 -0.22 9.13 3.08
CA LEU A 162 -1.65 9.37 3.21
C LEU A 162 -2.30 9.57 1.85
N GLY A 163 -3.37 8.83 1.58
CA GLY A 163 -4.16 9.00 0.37
C GLY A 163 -5.36 8.06 0.32
N GLN A 164 -6.41 8.44 -0.39
CA GLN A 164 -7.61 7.62 -0.52
C GLN A 164 -7.33 6.34 -1.35
N GLN A 165 -8.28 5.41 -1.38
CA GLN A 165 -8.18 4.25 -2.28
C GLN A 165 -8.20 4.73 -3.74
N GLY A 166 -7.40 4.10 -4.59
CA GLY A 166 -7.20 4.56 -5.97
C GLY A 166 -6.32 5.81 -6.12
N ALA A 167 -5.75 6.37 -5.05
CA ALA A 167 -4.76 7.44 -5.16
C ALA A 167 -3.37 6.95 -5.62
N SER A 168 -3.18 5.64 -5.82
CA SER A 168 -1.92 4.99 -6.23
C SER A 168 -0.76 5.13 -5.25
N LYS A 169 -1.05 4.99 -3.95
CA LYS A 169 -0.03 4.92 -2.88
C LYS A 169 1.06 3.90 -3.17
N THR A 170 0.72 2.72 -3.69
CA THR A 170 1.70 1.66 -3.98
C THR A 170 2.74 2.09 -5.03
N ARG A 171 2.34 2.93 -5.99
CA ARG A 171 3.26 3.54 -6.97
C ARG A 171 4.14 4.59 -6.31
N MET A 172 3.58 5.47 -5.49
CA MET A 172 4.33 6.53 -4.80
C MET A 172 5.34 5.96 -3.80
N ALA A 173 4.99 4.89 -3.09
CA ALA A 173 5.88 4.24 -2.13
C ALA A 173 7.23 3.86 -2.77
N LYS A 174 7.26 3.49 -4.06
CA LYS A 174 8.50 3.18 -4.77
C LYS A 174 9.46 4.35 -4.92
N GLU A 175 8.96 5.58 -4.85
CA GLU A 175 9.80 6.79 -4.86
C GLU A 175 10.32 7.13 -3.45
N ILE A 176 9.63 6.69 -2.39
CA ILE A 176 10.02 6.93 -0.99
C ILE A 176 11.06 5.89 -0.53
N VAL A 177 10.90 4.64 -0.94
CA VAL A 177 11.71 3.49 -0.48
C VAL A 177 13.22 3.69 -0.66
N PRO A 178 13.76 4.21 -1.77
CA PRO A 178 15.20 4.44 -1.92
C PRO A 178 15.77 5.36 -0.84
N GLY A 179 15.02 6.38 -0.42
CA GLY A 179 15.42 7.30 0.64
C GLY A 179 15.52 6.60 2.00
N LEU A 180 14.59 5.69 2.30
CA LEU A 180 14.58 4.88 3.52
C LEU A 180 15.65 3.78 3.50
N ALA A 181 15.89 3.15 2.34
CA ALA A 181 16.92 2.12 2.17
C ALA A 181 18.32 2.66 2.48
N ALA A 182 18.63 3.88 2.02
CA ALA A 182 19.88 4.56 2.37
C ALA A 182 20.03 4.83 3.89
N GLY A 183 18.93 4.78 4.64
CA GLY A 183 18.87 4.97 6.08
C GLY A 183 18.83 3.67 6.91
N GLY A 184 19.20 2.52 6.34
CA GLY A 184 19.17 1.23 7.03
C GLY A 184 17.90 0.40 6.77
N GLY A 185 17.12 0.73 5.74
CA GLY A 185 15.88 0.01 5.42
C GLY A 185 14.67 0.50 6.23
N HIS A 186 13.54 -0.19 6.06
CA HIS A 186 12.28 0.17 6.71
C HIS A 186 11.35 -1.03 6.88
N ALA A 187 10.45 -0.95 7.86
CA ALA A 187 9.27 -1.79 7.94
C ALA A 187 8.12 -1.17 7.13
N ASP A 188 7.53 -1.94 6.20
CA ASP A 188 6.39 -1.52 5.39
C ASP A 188 5.08 -1.98 6.06
N ILE A 189 4.28 -1.01 6.53
CA ILE A 189 3.06 -1.25 7.30
C ILE A 189 1.85 -1.06 6.38
N ASP A 190 1.48 -2.15 5.70
CA ASP A 190 0.27 -2.27 4.88
C ASP A 190 -0.36 -3.67 5.04
N ALA A 191 -1.67 -3.71 5.33
CA ALA A 191 -2.42 -4.95 5.48
C ALA A 191 -2.32 -5.87 4.24
N ASP A 192 -2.11 -5.32 3.05
CA ASP A 192 -2.02 -6.11 1.82
C ASP A 192 -0.72 -6.93 1.75
N TYR A 193 0.28 -6.71 2.63
CA TYR A 193 1.39 -7.66 2.83
C TYR A 193 1.04 -8.83 3.75
N TYR A 194 0.17 -8.60 4.74
CA TYR A 194 -0.11 -9.57 5.81
C TYR A 194 -1.28 -10.51 5.50
N LYS A 195 -2.29 -10.05 4.77
CA LYS A 195 -3.46 -10.87 4.41
C LYS A 195 -3.10 -12.20 3.72
N PRO A 196 -2.08 -12.29 2.83
CA PRO A 196 -1.65 -13.57 2.24
C PRO A 196 -1.18 -14.64 3.24
N TYR A 197 -0.90 -14.28 4.50
CA TYR A 197 -0.57 -15.23 5.56
C TYR A 197 -1.81 -15.84 6.22
N HIS A 198 -3.00 -15.33 5.92
CA HIS A 198 -4.23 -15.92 6.42
C HIS A 198 -4.49 -17.28 5.74
N PRO A 199 -4.69 -18.39 6.48
CA PRO A 199 -4.86 -19.72 5.89
C PRO A 199 -6.03 -19.84 4.90
N ALA A 200 -7.08 -19.03 5.10
CA ALA A 200 -8.23 -18.97 4.19
C ALA A 200 -8.04 -18.03 2.98
N TYR A 201 -6.94 -17.26 2.90
CA TYR A 201 -6.78 -16.20 1.90
C TYR A 201 -6.87 -16.74 0.46
N ASP A 202 -6.18 -17.84 0.12
CA ASP A 202 -6.21 -18.39 -1.25
C ASP A 202 -7.61 -18.86 -1.68
N GLY A 203 -8.38 -19.43 -0.76
CA GLY A 203 -9.77 -19.81 -1.04
C GLY A 203 -10.70 -18.61 -1.19
N LEU A 204 -10.42 -17.52 -0.47
CA LEU A 204 -11.26 -16.32 -0.42
C LEU A 204 -10.94 -15.30 -1.49
N ILE A 205 -9.68 -15.17 -1.91
CA ILE A 205 -9.29 -14.24 -2.98
C ILE A 205 -9.98 -14.59 -4.29
N ASN A 206 -10.28 -15.88 -4.52
CA ASN A 206 -11.00 -16.38 -5.67
C ASN A 206 -12.55 -16.30 -5.54
N SER A 207 -13.04 -15.69 -4.46
CA SER A 207 -14.46 -15.50 -4.16
C SER A 207 -14.85 -14.02 -4.21
N ASP A 208 -16.06 -13.67 -3.76
CA ASP A 208 -16.48 -12.27 -3.61
C ASP A 208 -15.56 -11.52 -2.63
N ASP A 209 -14.96 -10.41 -3.07
CA ASP A 209 -14.07 -9.58 -2.28
C ASP A 209 -14.71 -9.03 -0.99
N ARG A 210 -16.03 -8.86 -0.96
CA ARG A 210 -16.74 -8.50 0.28
C ARG A 210 -16.58 -9.58 1.33
N ILE A 211 -16.58 -10.84 0.91
CA ILE A 211 -16.36 -12.00 1.79
C ILE A 211 -14.91 -12.06 2.22
N LEU A 212 -13.94 -11.84 1.31
CA LEU A 212 -12.52 -11.75 1.66
C LEU A 212 -12.30 -10.68 2.74
N ALA A 213 -12.76 -9.45 2.50
CA ALA A 213 -12.61 -8.33 3.43
C ALA A 213 -13.30 -8.58 4.78
N LEU A 214 -14.49 -9.22 4.77
CA LEU A 214 -15.21 -9.58 5.99
C LEU A 214 -14.42 -10.61 6.83
N ARG A 215 -13.86 -11.63 6.17
CA ARG A 215 -13.25 -12.78 6.84
C ARG A 215 -11.80 -12.55 7.25
N THR A 216 -11.01 -11.82 6.47
CA THR A 216 -9.58 -11.60 6.76
C THR A 216 -9.29 -10.19 7.30
N GLY A 217 -10.29 -9.29 7.30
CA GLY A 217 -10.08 -7.89 7.67
C GLY A 217 -9.63 -7.68 9.12
N ARG A 218 -10.26 -8.39 10.07
CA ARG A 218 -9.91 -8.29 11.50
C ARG A 218 -8.51 -8.81 11.80
N ASP A 219 -8.16 -9.96 11.23
CA ASP A 219 -6.83 -10.55 11.37
C ASP A 219 -5.75 -9.68 10.71
N GLY A 220 -6.02 -9.15 9.52
CA GLY A 220 -5.14 -8.19 8.85
C GLY A 220 -4.91 -6.91 9.65
N GLN A 221 -5.96 -6.34 10.25
CA GLN A 221 -5.84 -5.17 11.13
C GLN A 221 -5.06 -5.48 12.42
N ARG A 222 -5.24 -6.69 12.96
CA ARG A 222 -4.46 -7.14 14.13
C ARG A 222 -2.99 -7.27 13.80
N TRP A 223 -2.65 -7.89 12.66
CA TRP A 223 -1.26 -7.95 12.18
C TRP A 223 -0.67 -6.58 11.88
N MET A 224 -1.42 -5.62 11.34
CA MET A 224 -0.93 -4.24 11.20
C MET A 224 -0.55 -3.63 12.55
N ARG A 225 -1.37 -3.81 13.60
CA ARG A 225 -1.05 -3.29 14.94
C ARG A 225 0.18 -3.97 15.53
N LEU A 226 0.29 -5.29 15.38
CA LEU A 226 1.45 -6.06 15.84
C LEU A 226 2.73 -5.66 15.09
N ALA A 227 2.66 -5.51 13.76
CA ALA A 227 3.78 -5.08 12.92
C ALA A 227 4.26 -3.68 13.29
N LEU A 228 3.32 -2.75 13.49
CA LEU A 228 3.63 -1.39 13.94
C LEU A 228 4.28 -1.38 15.33
N GLY A 229 3.77 -2.17 16.27
CA GLY A 229 4.37 -2.32 17.61
C GLY A 229 5.78 -2.90 17.54
N HIS A 230 5.96 -3.98 16.79
CA HIS A 230 7.26 -4.62 16.58
C HIS A 230 8.27 -3.66 15.95
N ALA A 231 7.90 -2.93 14.89
CA ALA A 231 8.81 -1.97 14.24
C ALA A 231 9.19 -0.82 15.19
N ARG A 232 8.25 -0.35 16.02
CA ARG A 232 8.50 0.66 17.05
C ARG A 232 9.48 0.16 18.12
N GLU A 233 9.29 -1.07 18.59
CA GLU A 233 10.19 -1.74 19.55
C GLU A 233 11.61 -1.91 18.98
N GLN A 234 11.73 -2.29 17.71
CA GLN A 234 13.04 -2.44 17.05
C GLN A 234 13.71 -1.10 16.71
N ARG A 235 12.96 0.02 16.78
CA ARG A 235 13.39 1.38 16.40
C ARG A 235 13.97 1.44 14.98
N VAL A 236 13.28 0.85 14.02
CA VAL A 236 13.65 0.90 12.59
C VAL A 236 12.88 2.03 11.89
N ASN A 237 13.27 2.43 10.67
CA ASN A 237 12.42 3.34 9.91
C ASN A 237 11.11 2.64 9.51
N ILE A 238 10.03 3.41 9.33
CA ILE A 238 8.69 2.87 9.07
C ILE A 238 8.06 3.62 7.89
N LEU A 239 7.44 2.88 6.97
CA LEU A 239 6.52 3.42 5.97
C LEU A 239 5.12 2.90 6.27
N VAL A 240 4.17 3.78 6.60
CA VAL A 240 2.77 3.43 6.82
C VAL A 240 1.91 3.88 5.66
N HIS A 241 1.09 2.97 5.14
CA HIS A 241 0.07 3.27 4.14
C HIS A 241 -1.26 3.55 4.81
N GLU A 242 -1.75 4.79 4.72
CA GLU A 242 -2.92 5.22 5.48
C GLU A 242 -3.98 5.91 4.58
N THR A 243 -5.26 5.83 4.98
CA THR A 243 -6.45 6.28 4.22
C THR A 243 -7.37 7.24 4.97
N ALA A 244 -7.07 7.57 6.22
CA ALA A 244 -7.71 8.48 7.16
C ALA A 244 -9.20 8.24 7.37
N GLN A 245 -9.62 6.97 7.39
CA GLN A 245 -11.01 6.62 7.66
C GLN A 245 -11.45 6.99 9.09
N SER A 246 -10.50 7.03 10.03
CA SER A 246 -10.72 7.37 11.45
C SER A 246 -9.72 8.45 11.89
N PRO A 247 -10.17 9.68 12.15
CA PRO A 247 -9.30 10.76 12.62
C PRO A 247 -8.63 10.45 13.95
N ALA A 248 -9.37 9.86 14.89
CA ALA A 248 -8.83 9.48 16.20
C ALA A 248 -7.70 8.44 16.08
N TYR A 249 -7.89 7.43 15.23
CA TYR A 249 -6.82 6.44 14.98
C TYR A 249 -5.59 7.08 14.32
N PHE A 250 -5.80 8.01 13.39
CA PHE A 250 -4.73 8.71 12.70
C PHE A 250 -3.93 9.60 13.65
N GLU A 251 -4.61 10.35 14.51
CA GLU A 251 -3.97 11.16 15.56
C GLU A 251 -3.18 10.28 16.53
N ASP A 252 -3.77 9.19 17.04
CA ASP A 252 -3.10 8.23 17.93
C ASP A 252 -1.85 7.61 17.28
N LEU A 253 -1.90 7.35 15.97
CA LEU A 253 -0.77 6.84 15.20
C LEU A 253 0.40 7.84 15.21
N LEU A 254 0.15 9.10 14.84
CA LEU A 254 1.19 10.13 14.79
C LEU A 254 1.76 10.47 16.17
N GLN A 255 0.88 10.66 17.16
CA GLN A 255 1.31 10.86 18.55
C GLN A 255 2.12 9.66 19.06
N GLY A 256 1.73 8.46 18.67
CA GLY A 256 2.46 7.23 18.95
C GLY A 256 3.90 7.27 18.46
N PHE A 257 4.15 7.70 17.24
CA PHE A 257 5.50 7.86 16.70
C PHE A 257 6.29 8.93 17.45
N ARG A 258 5.70 10.10 17.70
CA ARG A 258 6.37 11.19 18.43
C ARG A 258 6.78 10.78 19.84
N ARG A 259 5.89 10.10 20.57
CA ARG A 259 6.19 9.57 21.92
C ARG A 259 7.38 8.61 21.93
N ASP A 260 7.59 7.88 20.83
CA ASP A 260 8.70 6.95 20.69
C ASP A 260 9.96 7.60 20.09
N GLY A 261 9.96 8.93 19.92
CA GLY A 261 11.11 9.69 19.43
C GLY A 261 11.40 9.48 17.96
N TYR A 262 10.39 9.17 17.15
CA TYR A 262 10.51 9.17 15.70
C TYR A 262 10.44 10.59 15.16
N ARG A 263 11.20 10.85 14.09
CA ARG A 263 10.87 11.95 13.19
C ARG A 263 9.71 11.52 12.30
N VAL A 264 8.62 12.28 12.32
CA VAL A 264 7.37 11.98 11.62
C VAL A 264 7.27 12.83 10.37
N GLU A 265 7.18 12.18 9.22
CA GLU A 265 6.99 12.81 7.91
C GLU A 265 5.67 12.34 7.30
N VAL A 266 4.74 13.25 7.02
CA VAL A 266 3.44 12.93 6.40
C VAL A 266 3.44 13.38 4.96
N LEU A 267 3.29 12.43 4.04
CA LEU A 267 3.18 12.69 2.61
C LEU A 267 1.74 12.44 2.16
N VAL A 268 1.05 13.50 1.74
CA VAL A 268 -0.35 13.44 1.29
C VAL A 268 -0.40 13.43 -0.22
N LEU A 269 -1.11 12.44 -0.79
CA LEU A 269 -1.42 12.41 -2.22
C LEU A 269 -2.61 13.33 -2.52
N GLY A 270 -2.34 14.50 -3.13
CA GLY A 270 -3.37 15.41 -3.63
C GLY A 270 -3.94 14.87 -4.94
N VAL A 271 -4.96 14.01 -4.85
CA VAL A 271 -5.55 13.35 -6.03
C VAL A 271 -7.02 13.72 -6.15
N PRO A 272 -7.47 14.27 -7.30
CA PRO A 272 -8.89 14.53 -7.55
C PRO A 272 -9.77 13.29 -7.38
N GLU A 273 -11.00 13.48 -6.91
CA GLU A 273 -11.92 12.37 -6.62
C GLU A 273 -12.18 11.51 -7.88
N ALA A 274 -12.47 12.15 -9.01
CA ALA A 274 -12.73 11.48 -10.29
C ALA A 274 -11.61 10.49 -10.67
N MET A 275 -10.35 10.94 -10.56
CA MET A 275 -9.18 10.12 -10.87
C MET A 275 -9.03 8.94 -9.89
N SER A 276 -9.30 9.14 -8.61
CA SER A 276 -9.19 8.07 -7.61
C SER A 276 -10.30 7.02 -7.75
N ARG A 277 -11.53 7.44 -8.05
CA ARG A 277 -12.66 6.54 -8.33
C ARG A 277 -12.47 5.76 -9.62
N GLN A 278 -11.99 6.41 -10.68
CA GLN A 278 -11.61 5.73 -11.92
C GLN A 278 -10.54 4.66 -11.67
N GLY A 279 -9.54 4.95 -10.83
CA GLY A 279 -8.53 3.97 -10.43
C GLY A 279 -9.11 2.75 -9.71
N ILE A 280 -10.10 2.96 -8.81
CA ILE A 280 -10.80 1.85 -8.14
C ILE A 280 -11.53 0.97 -9.16
N LEU A 281 -12.28 1.57 -10.10
CA LEU A 281 -12.99 0.81 -11.13
C LEU A 281 -12.05 0.10 -12.09
N LYS A 282 -10.98 0.76 -12.54
CA LYS A 282 -9.97 0.15 -13.42
C LYS A 282 -9.36 -1.09 -12.79
N ARG A 283 -9.04 -1.01 -11.49
CA ARG A 283 -8.53 -2.15 -10.72
C ARG A 283 -9.51 -3.31 -10.67
N TYR A 284 -10.74 -3.01 -10.32
CA TYR A 284 -11.77 -4.03 -10.29
C TYR A 284 -11.96 -4.69 -11.68
N HIS A 285 -12.05 -3.90 -12.74
CA HIS A 285 -12.25 -4.37 -14.12
C HIS A 285 -11.19 -5.37 -14.55
N GLU A 286 -9.93 -5.01 -14.37
CA GLU A 286 -8.79 -5.80 -14.83
C GLU A 286 -8.64 -7.09 -14.04
N GLN A 287 -8.90 -7.06 -12.73
CA GLN A 287 -8.97 -8.28 -11.93
C GLN A 287 -10.07 -9.23 -12.42
N VAL A 288 -11.26 -8.69 -12.70
CA VAL A 288 -12.37 -9.49 -13.25
C VAL A 288 -12.00 -10.06 -14.61
N ARG A 289 -11.32 -9.29 -15.47
CA ARG A 289 -10.86 -9.75 -16.78
C ARG A 289 -9.82 -10.88 -16.67
N ASP A 290 -8.86 -10.75 -15.77
CA ASP A 290 -7.75 -11.69 -15.64
C ASP A 290 -8.15 -12.97 -14.87
N ARG A 291 -9.03 -12.86 -13.86
CA ARG A 291 -9.30 -13.94 -12.90
C ARG A 291 -10.78 -14.32 -12.78
N GLY A 292 -11.68 -13.60 -13.45
CA GLY A 292 -13.14 -13.78 -13.34
C GLY A 292 -13.77 -13.14 -12.10
N HIS A 293 -12.98 -12.56 -11.19
CA HIS A 293 -13.42 -11.90 -9.96
C HIS A 293 -12.47 -10.75 -9.60
N GLY A 294 -12.93 -9.77 -8.81
CA GLY A 294 -12.11 -8.60 -8.47
C GLY A 294 -12.52 -7.91 -7.17
N ARG A 295 -11.58 -7.14 -6.62
CA ARG A 295 -11.66 -6.37 -5.38
C ARG A 295 -12.19 -4.96 -5.61
N LEU A 296 -13.48 -4.79 -5.37
CA LEU A 296 -14.13 -3.50 -5.39
C LEU A 296 -14.11 -2.86 -4.00
N THR A 297 -13.42 -1.73 -3.90
CA THR A 297 -13.51 -0.91 -2.69
C THR A 297 -14.93 -0.39 -2.51
N VAL A 298 -15.49 -0.58 -1.32
CA VAL A 298 -16.82 -0.08 -0.95
C VAL A 298 -16.81 1.46 -1.07
N THR A 299 -17.72 2.02 -1.88
CA THR A 299 -17.80 3.45 -2.18
C THR A 299 -17.83 4.32 -0.92
N THR A 300 -18.62 3.93 0.09
CA THR A 300 -18.71 4.69 1.36
C THR A 300 -17.37 4.76 2.11
N LYS A 301 -16.52 3.73 2.02
CA LYS A 301 -15.16 3.76 2.60
C LYS A 301 -14.23 4.66 1.81
N ALA A 302 -14.36 4.68 0.48
CA ALA A 302 -13.59 5.57 -0.38
C ALA A 302 -13.96 7.04 -0.13
N SER A 303 -15.25 7.36 -0.06
CA SER A 303 -15.73 8.71 0.29
C SER A 303 -15.29 9.14 1.68
N ARG A 304 -15.44 8.26 2.69
CA ARG A 304 -14.96 8.56 4.06
C ARG A 304 -13.46 8.85 4.10
N SER A 305 -12.67 8.09 3.34
CA SER A 305 -11.23 8.31 3.22
C SER A 305 -10.92 9.66 2.57
N TYR A 306 -11.64 10.02 1.50
CA TYR A 306 -11.46 11.28 0.79
C TYR A 306 -11.70 12.50 1.70
N GLU A 307 -12.77 12.48 2.48
CA GLU A 307 -13.10 13.51 3.47
C GLU A 307 -12.14 13.50 4.66
N GLY A 308 -11.88 12.32 5.22
CA GLY A 308 -11.07 12.15 6.42
C GLY A 308 -9.61 12.60 6.26
N ILE A 309 -9.07 12.62 5.04
CA ILE A 309 -7.75 13.19 4.75
C ILE A 309 -7.69 14.69 5.10
N LEU A 310 -8.78 15.44 4.88
CA LEU A 310 -8.81 16.86 5.22
C LEU A 310 -8.95 17.08 6.73
N GLU A 311 -9.69 16.20 7.41
CA GLU A 311 -9.75 16.19 8.89
C GLU A 311 -8.38 15.85 9.49
N ALA A 312 -7.66 14.88 8.92
CA ALA A 312 -6.30 14.54 9.28
C ALA A 312 -5.33 15.71 9.08
N ALA A 313 -5.47 16.45 7.98
CA ALA A 313 -4.68 17.65 7.73
C ALA A 313 -4.87 18.72 8.81
N ASP A 314 -6.11 19.00 9.20
CA ASP A 314 -6.39 19.94 10.27
C ASP A 314 -5.83 19.50 11.63
N LEU A 315 -5.89 18.19 11.93
CA LEU A 315 -5.32 17.63 13.16
C LEU A 315 -3.80 17.80 13.19
N ILE A 316 -3.12 17.56 12.06
CA ILE A 316 -1.67 17.74 11.97
C ILE A 316 -1.31 19.20 12.19
N ASP A 317 -1.94 20.12 11.46
CA ASP A 317 -1.63 21.55 11.52
C ASP A 317 -1.88 22.12 12.93
N ARG A 318 -3.03 21.81 13.55
CA ARG A 318 -3.35 22.29 14.91
C ARG A 318 -2.52 21.64 16.01
N GLY A 319 -2.21 20.35 15.86
CA GLY A 319 -1.57 19.54 16.89
C GLY A 319 -0.05 19.44 16.78
N HIS A 320 0.56 20.02 15.74
CA HIS A 320 1.98 19.85 15.41
C HIS A 320 2.39 18.37 15.39
N LEU A 321 1.54 17.52 14.79
CA LEU A 321 1.66 16.05 14.89
C LEU A 321 2.72 15.44 13.97
N ALA A 322 3.34 16.24 13.09
CA ALA A 322 4.38 15.80 12.18
C ALA A 322 5.51 16.84 12.13
N ASP A 323 6.75 16.39 12.00
CA ASP A 323 7.91 17.26 11.84
C ASP A 323 7.98 17.84 10.42
N THR A 324 7.42 17.14 9.44
CA THR A 324 7.28 17.63 8.06
C THR A 324 6.00 17.09 7.43
N VAL A 325 5.30 17.96 6.71
CA VAL A 325 4.13 17.63 5.92
C VAL A 325 4.35 18.05 4.47
N ALA A 326 3.80 17.27 3.55
CA ALA A 326 3.85 17.61 2.14
C ALA A 326 2.63 17.14 1.37
N VAL A 327 2.25 17.91 0.35
CA VAL A 327 1.25 17.49 -0.66
C VAL A 327 1.99 17.23 -1.96
N VAL A 328 1.80 16.03 -2.50
CA VAL A 328 2.37 15.62 -3.79
C VAL A 328 1.29 15.18 -4.75
N ARG A 329 1.51 15.50 -6.03
CA ARG A 329 0.73 14.97 -7.16
C ARG A 329 1.12 13.52 -7.45
N ARG A 330 0.26 12.76 -8.14
CA ARG A 330 0.52 11.36 -8.55
C ARG A 330 1.88 11.14 -9.23
N GLY A 331 2.32 12.09 -10.04
CA GLY A 331 3.65 12.09 -10.69
C GLY A 331 4.81 12.57 -9.82
N GLY A 332 4.69 12.56 -8.48
CA GLY A 332 5.78 12.91 -7.56
C GLY A 332 6.10 14.40 -7.43
N SER A 333 5.38 15.27 -8.16
CA SER A 333 5.59 16.72 -8.07
C SER A 333 5.10 17.27 -6.73
N LEU A 334 5.99 17.93 -6.00
CA LEU A 334 5.72 18.61 -4.73
C LEU A 334 4.91 19.89 -4.95
N GLN A 335 3.75 19.99 -4.30
CA GLN A 335 2.84 21.15 -4.40
C GLN A 335 2.87 22.02 -3.15
N TYR A 336 3.08 21.40 -1.98
CA TYR A 336 3.17 22.07 -0.70
C TYR A 336 4.11 21.31 0.22
N ARG A 337 4.83 22.06 1.05
CA ARG A 337 5.68 21.55 2.13
C ARG A 337 5.64 22.54 3.29
N ASN A 338 5.58 22.01 4.49
CA ASN A 338 5.85 22.78 5.71
C ASN A 338 6.54 21.85 6.72
N SER A 339 7.34 22.43 7.60
CA SER A 339 8.11 21.70 8.60
C SER A 339 8.04 22.45 9.92
N LEU A 340 8.09 21.72 11.03
CA LEU A 340 8.24 22.34 12.33
C LEU A 340 9.60 23.02 12.45
N THR A 341 9.66 24.06 13.28
CA THR A 341 10.91 24.67 13.74
C THR A 341 11.79 23.65 14.47
N GLU A 342 13.09 23.92 14.59
CA GLU A 342 14.04 22.98 15.23
C GLU A 342 13.68 22.62 16.68
N ASP A 343 13.01 23.54 17.41
CA ASP A 343 12.51 23.33 18.77
C ASP A 343 11.13 22.64 18.81
N ALA A 344 10.54 22.34 17.65
CA ALA A 344 9.25 21.70 17.44
C ALA A 344 8.06 22.44 18.10
N THR A 345 8.15 23.77 18.27
CA THR A 345 7.10 24.57 18.93
C THR A 345 6.13 25.24 17.95
N ALA A 346 6.55 25.47 16.71
CA ALA A 346 5.75 26.13 15.69
C ALA A 346 6.04 25.58 14.30
N TRP A 347 5.14 25.85 13.35
CA TRP A 347 5.42 25.68 11.93
C TRP A 347 6.37 26.77 11.43
N THR A 348 7.18 26.42 10.42
CA THR A 348 8.10 27.38 9.78
C THR A 348 7.34 28.40 8.93
N ASP A 349 6.33 27.93 8.21
CA ASP A 349 5.40 28.75 7.42
C ASP A 349 3.98 28.66 8.01
N GLU A 350 3.08 29.56 7.60
CA GLU A 350 1.66 29.50 7.99
C GLU A 350 1.06 28.12 7.62
N PRO A 351 0.48 27.39 8.60
CA PRO A 351 -0.06 26.06 8.35
C PRO A 351 -1.28 26.13 7.42
N ARG A 352 -1.19 25.45 6.27
CA ARG A 352 -2.25 25.42 5.26
C ARG A 352 -2.41 24.06 4.59
N LEU A 353 -2.14 22.95 5.30
CA LEU A 353 -2.12 21.62 4.71
C LEU A 353 -3.48 21.24 4.10
N ARG A 354 -4.59 21.52 4.79
CA ARG A 354 -5.94 21.32 4.23
C ARG A 354 -6.13 22.08 2.91
N ALA A 355 -5.82 23.37 2.92
CA ALA A 355 -6.01 24.23 1.76
C ALA A 355 -5.16 23.75 0.57
N ALA A 356 -3.91 23.35 0.81
CA ALA A 356 -3.03 22.81 -0.22
C ALA A 356 -3.56 21.49 -0.83
N ILE A 357 -4.20 20.64 -0.01
CA ILE A 357 -4.84 19.40 -0.51
C ILE A 357 -6.05 19.75 -1.38
N ASP A 358 -6.90 20.68 -0.94
CA ASP A 358 -8.08 21.11 -1.70
C ASP A 358 -7.70 21.82 -3.00
N GLU A 359 -6.69 22.70 -2.97
CA GLU A 359 -6.11 23.36 -4.15
C GLU A 359 -5.69 22.32 -5.19
N GLU A 360 -4.93 21.29 -4.79
CA GLU A 360 -4.49 20.25 -5.72
C GLU A 360 -5.63 19.36 -6.22
N ARG A 361 -6.62 19.04 -5.36
CA ARG A 361 -7.80 18.24 -5.75
C ARG A 361 -8.71 18.95 -6.75
N LEU A 362 -8.77 20.28 -6.70
CA LEU A 362 -9.66 21.10 -7.52
C LEU A 362 -8.94 21.78 -8.70
N ARG A 363 -7.63 21.61 -8.82
CA ARG A 363 -6.83 22.19 -9.90
C ARG A 363 -7.32 21.70 -11.28
N PRO A 364 -7.45 22.59 -12.27
CA PRO A 364 -7.61 22.19 -13.67
C PRO A 364 -6.48 21.28 -14.13
N TRP A 365 -6.83 20.22 -14.83
CA TRP A 365 -5.92 19.21 -15.37
C TRP A 365 -5.10 19.77 -16.53
N THR A 366 -3.92 19.21 -16.74
CA THR A 366 -3.17 19.45 -17.98
C THR A 366 -3.82 18.72 -19.15
N PRO A 367 -3.54 19.11 -20.41
CA PRO A 367 -4.02 18.38 -21.58
C PRO A 367 -3.66 16.89 -21.56
N GLU A 368 -2.47 16.54 -21.05
CA GLU A 368 -2.00 15.17 -20.92
C GLU A 368 -2.81 14.39 -19.88
N GLU A 369 -3.09 14.99 -18.72
CA GLU A 369 -3.93 14.42 -17.67
C GLU A 369 -5.38 14.19 -18.18
N THR A 370 -5.93 15.16 -18.90
CA THR A 370 -7.25 15.05 -19.53
C THR A 370 -7.27 13.93 -20.58
N ALA A 371 -6.27 13.86 -21.45
CA ALA A 371 -6.18 12.82 -22.47
C ALA A 371 -6.04 11.41 -21.87
N ASP A 372 -5.21 11.27 -20.82
CA ASP A 372 -5.05 10.03 -20.07
C ASP A 372 -6.35 9.57 -19.41
N PHE A 373 -7.01 10.48 -18.69
CA PHE A 373 -8.29 10.20 -18.04
C PHE A 373 -9.36 9.78 -19.05
N LEU A 374 -9.52 10.52 -20.17
CA LEU A 374 -10.51 10.22 -21.19
C LEU A 374 -10.25 8.89 -21.88
N ARG A 375 -8.98 8.54 -22.16
CA ARG A 375 -8.59 7.26 -22.74
C ARG A 375 -8.99 6.10 -21.82
N VAL A 376 -8.65 6.18 -20.54
CA VAL A 376 -9.02 5.17 -19.55
C VAL A 376 -10.55 5.11 -19.39
N HIS A 377 -11.22 6.26 -19.35
CA HIS A 377 -12.68 6.33 -19.17
C HIS A 377 -13.40 5.66 -20.33
N ALA A 378 -13.03 5.99 -21.58
CA ALA A 378 -13.62 5.40 -22.78
C ALA A 378 -13.45 3.87 -22.81
N ARG A 379 -12.27 3.38 -22.40
CA ARG A 379 -12.03 1.93 -22.30
C ARG A 379 -12.93 1.27 -21.26
N LEU A 380 -13.04 1.86 -20.07
CA LEU A 380 -13.92 1.34 -19.01
C LEU A 380 -15.39 1.34 -19.44
N THR A 381 -15.86 2.41 -20.11
CA THR A 381 -17.22 2.46 -20.67
C THR A 381 -17.47 1.39 -21.72
N ALA A 382 -16.46 1.06 -22.54
CA ALA A 382 -16.60 0.04 -23.58
C ALA A 382 -16.57 -1.39 -23.04
N GLU A 383 -15.79 -1.66 -21.98
CA GLU A 383 -15.49 -3.01 -21.51
C GLU A 383 -16.25 -3.44 -20.25
N LEU A 384 -16.71 -2.52 -19.40
CA LEU A 384 -17.44 -2.85 -18.18
C LEU A 384 -18.90 -3.24 -18.45
N ASP A 385 -19.45 -4.09 -17.58
CA ASP A 385 -20.87 -4.42 -17.56
C ASP A 385 -21.74 -3.14 -17.43
N PRO A 386 -22.86 -3.00 -18.17
CA PRO A 386 -23.73 -1.82 -18.14
C PRO A 386 -24.20 -1.38 -16.75
N LYS A 387 -24.22 -2.28 -15.76
CA LYS A 387 -24.53 -1.91 -14.37
C LYS A 387 -23.57 -0.87 -13.77
N TRP A 388 -22.38 -0.70 -14.36
CA TRP A 388 -21.38 0.28 -13.93
C TRP A 388 -21.57 1.66 -14.55
N GLN A 389 -22.47 1.81 -15.53
CA GLN A 389 -22.71 3.10 -16.20
C GLN A 389 -23.00 4.25 -15.21
N PRO A 390 -23.83 4.08 -14.16
CA PRO A 390 -24.08 5.17 -13.21
C PRO A 390 -22.81 5.67 -12.47
N GLU A 391 -21.87 4.79 -12.13
CA GLU A 391 -20.62 5.21 -11.49
C GLU A 391 -19.68 5.88 -12.51
N LEU A 392 -19.65 5.40 -13.77
CA LEU A 392 -18.89 6.05 -14.85
C LEU A 392 -19.43 7.46 -15.14
N ASP A 393 -20.75 7.63 -15.21
CA ASP A 393 -21.39 8.94 -15.38
C ASP A 393 -21.05 9.88 -14.22
N HIS A 394 -21.09 9.37 -12.98
CA HIS A 394 -20.68 10.13 -11.80
C HIS A 394 -19.21 10.55 -11.83
N ILE A 395 -18.30 9.63 -12.21
CA ILE A 395 -16.87 9.92 -12.39
C ILE A 395 -16.66 11.00 -13.47
N SER A 396 -17.39 10.92 -14.58
CA SER A 396 -17.35 11.94 -15.63
C SER A 396 -17.83 13.30 -15.13
N HIS A 397 -18.93 13.34 -14.37
CA HIS A 397 -19.44 14.57 -13.77
C HIS A 397 -18.44 15.23 -12.81
N LEU A 398 -17.76 14.43 -11.98
CA LEU A 398 -16.68 14.92 -11.10
C LEU A 398 -15.47 15.45 -11.90
N ALA A 399 -15.22 14.92 -13.09
CA ALA A 399 -14.11 15.34 -13.94
C ALA A 399 -14.42 16.59 -14.76
N ASP A 400 -15.69 16.85 -15.11
CA ASP A 400 -16.11 17.97 -15.95
C ASP A 400 -15.50 19.33 -15.57
N PRO A 401 -15.49 19.79 -14.31
CA PRO A 401 -14.91 21.08 -13.96
C PRO A 401 -13.37 21.10 -14.04
N LEU A 402 -12.72 19.94 -14.16
CA LEU A 402 -11.26 19.81 -14.11
C LEU A 402 -10.63 19.66 -15.50
N LYS A 403 -11.36 19.22 -16.52
CA LYS A 403 -10.86 18.96 -17.89
C LYS A 403 -10.60 20.22 -18.74
N ALA A 404 -10.07 21.29 -18.13
CA ALA A 404 -9.93 22.60 -18.78
C ALA A 404 -9.22 22.59 -20.14
#